data_AF-A0A7M6DPX7-F1
#
_entry.id   AF-A0A7M6DPX7-F1
#
_cell.length_a   1.000
_cell.length_b   1.000
_cell.length_c   1.000
_cell.angle_alpha   90.00
_cell.angle_beta   90.00
_cell.angle_gamma   90.00
#
_symmetry.space_group_name_H-M   'P 1'
#
loop_
_entity.id
_entity.type
_entity.pdbx_description
1 polymer ?
#
loop_
_entity_poly.entity_id
_entity_poly.type
_entity_poly.pdbx_seq_one_letter_code
_entity_poly.pdbx_strand_id
1 'polypeptide(L)'
;MEKFSSITGGTSIYVTDSWIIKCSTYKIHIAQQTDSHLSVVQSEEYLYNQETNQSAQFLKIKVMTIPPNEQSFFLNLNSLEYTDLKDRISSPLRLARDVIVHQTLSERFLEAFKQQVSTNGAPEVMPNNVAERESCIGCMGVRADIVLSKHCLPRALPQAEQCQQCYCRPMWCLECMGKWFASRQNQQEPESWMSSTAPCPTCRAKFCMIDVFKI
;
A
#
# COMPACT_ATOMS: atom_id res chain seq x y z
N MET A 1 -20.79 -8.46 -21.47
CA MET A 1 -19.86 -7.46 -22.04
C MET A 1 -19.74 -6.33 -21.06
N GLU A 2 -18.73 -6.37 -20.20
CA GLU A 2 -18.48 -5.31 -19.22
C GLU A 2 -17.34 -4.44 -19.73
N LYS A 3 -17.62 -3.15 -19.91
CA LYS A 3 -16.64 -2.12 -20.30
C LYS A 3 -16.01 -1.54 -19.04
N PHE A 4 -14.69 -1.40 -18.99
CA PHE A 4 -14.06 -0.59 -17.95
C PHE A 4 -14.17 0.87 -18.36
N SER A 5 -14.63 1.73 -17.45
CA SER A 5 -14.69 3.17 -17.66
C SER A 5 -14.20 3.90 -16.42
N SER A 6 -13.16 4.71 -16.58
CA SER A 6 -12.67 5.61 -15.54
C SER A 6 -12.76 7.05 -16.02
N ILE A 7 -13.19 7.96 -15.15
CA ILE A 7 -13.29 9.40 -15.44
C ILE A 7 -12.41 10.14 -14.45
N THR A 8 -11.34 10.76 -14.95
CA THR A 8 -10.40 11.52 -14.14
C THR A 8 -10.17 12.89 -14.76
N GLY A 9 -10.48 13.97 -14.02
CA GLY A 9 -10.13 15.35 -14.40
C GLY A 9 -10.64 15.79 -15.78
N GLY A 10 -11.85 15.38 -16.18
CA GLY A 10 -12.42 15.73 -17.49
C GLY A 10 -11.94 14.87 -18.67
N THR A 11 -11.10 13.87 -18.41
CA THR A 11 -10.76 12.81 -19.38
C THR A 11 -11.49 11.54 -19.00
N SER A 12 -12.18 10.93 -19.97
CA SER A 12 -12.78 9.61 -19.81
C SER A 12 -11.96 8.55 -20.55
N ILE A 13 -11.72 7.43 -19.89
CA ILE A 13 -10.95 6.31 -20.40
C ILE A 13 -11.90 5.12 -20.49
N TYR A 14 -11.97 4.51 -21.66
CA TYR A 14 -12.75 3.30 -21.90
C TYR A 14 -11.83 2.19 -22.36
N VAL A 15 -11.89 1.05 -21.69
CA VAL A 15 -11.14 -0.14 -22.07
C VAL A 15 -12.12 -1.27 -22.32
N THR A 16 -12.08 -1.79 -23.54
CA THR A 16 -12.83 -2.95 -24.01
C THR A 16 -11.86 -4.09 -24.31
N ASP A 17 -12.37 -5.27 -24.65
CA ASP A 17 -11.58 -6.47 -24.93
C ASP A 17 -10.50 -6.28 -26.02
N SER A 18 -10.68 -5.30 -26.93
CA SER A 18 -9.77 -5.08 -28.06
C SER A 18 -9.28 -3.65 -28.21
N TRP A 19 -9.88 -2.68 -27.51
CA TRP A 19 -9.60 -1.26 -27.72
C TRP A 19 -9.35 -0.51 -26.41
N ILE A 20 -8.47 0.47 -26.51
CA ILE A 20 -8.17 1.44 -25.47
C ILE A 20 -8.53 2.81 -26.04
N ILE A 21 -9.48 3.48 -25.40
CA ILE A 21 -10.02 4.75 -25.86
C ILE A 21 -9.82 5.78 -24.76
N LYS A 22 -9.18 6.90 -25.10
CA LYS A 22 -9.08 8.08 -24.25
C LYS A 22 -9.85 9.21 -24.90
N CYS A 23 -10.91 9.65 -24.24
CA CYS A 23 -11.71 10.80 -24.64
C CYS A 23 -11.36 12.00 -23.75
N SER A 24 -10.73 13.00 -24.33
CA SER A 24 -10.53 14.31 -23.71
C SER A 24 -11.54 15.31 -24.28
N THR A 25 -11.62 16.52 -23.73
CA THR A 25 -12.58 17.56 -24.16
C THR A 25 -12.50 17.88 -25.67
N TYR A 26 -11.30 17.80 -26.27
CA TYR A 26 -11.07 18.20 -27.67
C TYR A 26 -10.42 17.13 -28.55
N LYS A 27 -10.04 15.97 -27.98
CA LYS A 27 -9.30 14.93 -28.69
C LYS A 27 -9.75 13.56 -28.21
N ILE A 28 -9.92 12.65 -29.16
CA ILE A 28 -10.15 11.23 -28.90
C ILE A 28 -8.92 10.48 -29.41
N HIS A 29 -8.29 9.71 -28.53
CA HIS A 29 -7.21 8.80 -28.88
C HIS A 29 -7.74 7.38 -28.78
N ILE A 30 -7.44 6.56 -29.79
CA ILE A 30 -7.90 5.18 -29.88
C ILE A 30 -6.67 4.35 -30.21
N ALA A 31 -6.50 3.22 -29.53
CA ALA A 31 -5.48 2.24 -29.85
C ALA A 31 -6.01 0.83 -29.70
N GLN A 32 -5.57 -0.09 -30.56
CA GLN A 32 -5.87 -1.52 -30.42
C GLN A 32 -4.97 -2.15 -29.37
N GLN A 33 -5.53 -2.99 -28.50
CA GLN A 33 -4.76 -3.65 -27.44
C GLN A 33 -3.63 -4.51 -28.02
N THR A 34 -3.90 -5.29 -29.08
CA THR A 34 -2.92 -6.18 -29.73
C THR A 34 -1.71 -5.45 -30.28
N ASP A 35 -1.92 -4.21 -30.75
CA ASP A 35 -0.90 -3.40 -31.41
C ASP A 35 -0.34 -2.32 -30.48
N SER A 36 -0.55 -2.47 -29.16
CA SER A 36 -0.16 -1.49 -28.15
C SER A 36 0.65 -2.10 -27.02
N HIS A 37 1.74 -1.44 -26.67
CA HIS A 37 2.49 -1.68 -25.44
C HIS A 37 2.08 -0.65 -24.38
N LEU A 38 1.57 -1.16 -23.26
CA LEU A 38 1.23 -0.34 -22.11
C LEU A 38 2.36 -0.39 -21.09
N SER A 39 2.76 0.78 -20.57
CA SER A 39 3.75 0.87 -19.51
C SER A 39 3.35 1.91 -18.49
N VAL A 40 3.35 1.56 -17.21
CA VAL A 40 3.15 2.52 -16.11
C VAL A 40 4.46 3.29 -15.94
N VAL A 41 4.45 4.59 -16.27
CA VAL A 41 5.66 5.41 -16.33
C VAL A 41 5.86 6.23 -15.06
N GLN A 42 4.77 6.66 -14.43
CA GLN A 42 4.84 7.55 -13.28
C GLN A 42 3.67 7.29 -12.33
N SER A 43 3.90 7.57 -11.04
CA SER A 43 2.87 7.65 -10.01
C SER A 43 2.93 9.04 -9.39
N GLU A 44 1.80 9.74 -9.34
CA GLU A 44 1.65 11.07 -8.74
C GLU A 44 0.60 10.99 -7.62
N GLU A 45 0.96 11.42 -6.41
CA GLU A 45 0.01 11.52 -5.31
C GLU A 45 -0.57 12.93 -5.25
N TYR A 46 -1.90 13.02 -5.29
CA TYR A 46 -2.62 14.27 -5.11
C TYR A 46 -3.38 14.26 -3.79
N LEU A 47 -3.20 15.31 -2.98
CA LEU A 47 -4.03 15.58 -1.81
C LEU A 47 -5.36 16.14 -2.30
N TYR A 48 -6.42 15.33 -2.27
CA TYR A 48 -7.77 15.76 -2.57
C TYR A 48 -8.41 16.21 -1.25
N ASN A 49 -8.57 17.51 -1.09
CA ASN A 49 -9.15 18.22 0.06
C ASN A 49 -8.27 18.38 1.32
N GLN A 50 -8.05 19.64 1.73
CA GLN A 50 -7.39 20.02 3.00
C GLN A 50 -8.24 19.68 4.24
N GLU A 51 -9.56 19.46 4.08
CA GLU A 51 -10.47 19.12 5.19
C GLU A 51 -10.57 17.61 5.45
N THR A 52 -10.35 16.75 4.44
CA THR A 52 -10.50 15.28 4.57
C THR A 52 -9.18 14.52 4.44
N ASN A 53 -8.06 15.17 4.10
CA ASN A 53 -6.72 14.55 3.95
C ASN A 53 -6.73 13.24 3.13
N GLN A 54 -7.67 13.12 2.18
CA GLN A 54 -7.74 11.95 1.31
C GLN A 54 -6.69 12.11 0.21
N SER A 55 -5.58 11.41 0.35
CA SER A 55 -4.54 11.32 -0.67
C SER A 55 -4.96 10.26 -1.70
N ALA A 56 -5.13 10.67 -2.95
CA ALA A 56 -5.40 9.78 -4.09
C ALA A 56 -4.14 9.66 -4.94
N GLN A 57 -3.68 8.43 -5.16
CA GLN A 57 -2.55 8.15 -6.04
C GLN A 57 -3.08 7.95 -7.46
N PHE A 58 -2.51 8.68 -8.42
CA PHE A 58 -2.82 8.56 -9.84
C PHE A 58 -1.60 8.02 -10.59
N LEU A 59 -1.84 6.99 -11.40
CA LEU A 59 -0.86 6.35 -12.25
C LEU A 59 -0.93 6.93 -13.66
N LYS A 60 0.23 7.25 -14.20
CA LYS A 60 0.41 7.69 -15.59
C LYS A 60 0.87 6.50 -16.43
N ILE A 61 -0.04 5.98 -17.23
CA ILE A 61 0.19 4.82 -18.10
C ILE A 61 0.42 5.31 -19.52
N LYS A 62 1.61 5.04 -20.07
CA LYS A 62 1.94 5.32 -21.47
C LYS A 62 1.46 4.18 -22.35
N VAL A 63 0.70 4.53 -23.38
CA VAL A 63 0.26 3.63 -24.44
C VAL A 63 1.11 3.93 -25.68
N MET A 64 1.94 2.98 -26.07
CA MET A 64 2.78 3.05 -27.27
C MET A 64 2.22 2.11 -28.32
N THR A 65 1.78 2.67 -29.44
CA THR A 65 1.32 1.94 -30.62
C THR A 65 2.54 1.42 -31.39
N ILE A 66 2.47 0.17 -31.88
CA ILE A 66 3.53 -0.47 -32.67
C ILE A 66 3.70 0.20 -34.06
N PRO A 67 2.62 0.64 -34.75
CA PRO A 67 2.77 1.36 -36.01
C PRO A 67 3.49 2.71 -35.82
N PRO A 68 4.53 3.03 -36.62
CA PRO A 68 5.35 4.23 -36.44
C PRO A 68 4.63 5.55 -36.74
N ASN A 69 3.42 5.50 -37.32
CA ASN A 69 2.67 6.67 -37.75
C ASN A 69 1.62 7.14 -36.72
N GLU A 70 1.48 6.44 -35.61
CA GLU A 70 0.42 6.68 -34.63
C GLU A 70 1.01 7.27 -33.34
N GLN A 71 0.41 8.35 -32.84
CA GLN A 71 0.94 9.09 -31.69
C GLN A 71 0.66 8.34 -30.39
N SER A 72 1.74 7.99 -29.66
CA SER A 72 1.63 7.49 -28.29
C SER A 72 0.93 8.50 -27.39
N PHE A 73 0.11 8.02 -26.46
CA PHE A 73 -0.60 8.88 -25.50
C PHE A 73 -0.50 8.34 -24.08
N PHE A 74 -0.84 9.21 -23.12
CA PHE A 74 -0.83 8.89 -21.70
C PHE A 74 -2.26 8.81 -21.15
N LEU A 75 -2.50 7.81 -20.32
CA LEU A 75 -3.69 7.61 -19.52
C LEU A 75 -3.36 7.99 -18.07
N ASN A 76 -4.29 8.66 -17.39
CA ASN A 76 -4.22 8.90 -15.96
C ASN A 76 -5.31 8.08 -15.30
N LEU A 77 -4.94 7.22 -14.35
CA LEU A 77 -5.85 6.28 -13.71
C LEU A 77 -5.60 6.28 -12.19
N ASN A 78 -6.66 6.22 -11.39
CA ASN A 78 -6.51 6.08 -9.95
C ASN A 78 -5.90 4.71 -9.61
N SER A 79 -4.95 4.64 -8.68
CA SER A 79 -4.27 3.40 -8.31
C SER A 79 -5.23 2.31 -7.81
N LEU A 80 -6.39 2.68 -7.27
CA LEU A 80 -7.44 1.75 -6.85
C LEU A 80 -8.07 0.99 -8.02
N GLU A 81 -8.15 1.61 -9.21
CA GLU A 81 -8.73 1.01 -10.41
C GLU A 81 -7.68 0.22 -11.23
N TYR A 82 -6.43 0.16 -10.76
CA TYR A 82 -5.33 -0.46 -11.49
C TYR A 82 -5.53 -1.97 -11.66
N THR A 83 -6.06 -2.64 -10.64
CA THR A 83 -6.32 -4.09 -10.68
C THR A 83 -7.41 -4.42 -11.68
N ASP A 84 -8.51 -3.66 -11.67
CA ASP A 84 -9.61 -3.82 -12.63
C ASP A 84 -9.15 -3.57 -14.07
N LEU A 85 -8.27 -2.58 -14.27
CA LEU A 85 -7.65 -2.33 -15.57
C LEU A 85 -6.75 -3.49 -15.99
N LYS A 86 -5.89 -3.97 -15.08
CA LYS A 86 -4.94 -5.06 -15.34
C LYS A 86 -5.64 -6.36 -15.70
N ASP A 87 -6.74 -6.68 -15.03
CA ASP A 87 -7.51 -7.91 -15.28
C ASP A 87 -8.27 -7.87 -16.62
N ARG A 88 -8.52 -6.67 -17.17
CA ARG A 88 -9.26 -6.49 -18.43
C ARG A 88 -8.38 -6.23 -19.65
N ILE A 89 -7.12 -5.87 -19.44
CA ILE A 89 -6.16 -5.71 -20.55
C ILE A 89 -5.57 -7.09 -20.89
N SER A 90 -5.70 -7.50 -22.14
CA SER A 90 -5.08 -8.74 -22.66
C SER A 90 -3.58 -8.57 -22.94
N SER A 91 -3.14 -7.33 -23.15
CA SER A 91 -1.74 -6.97 -23.43
C SER A 91 -0.89 -6.87 -22.16
N PRO A 92 0.41 -7.23 -22.21
CA PRO A 92 1.28 -7.17 -21.05
C PRO A 92 1.48 -5.72 -20.58
N LEU A 93 0.91 -5.38 -19.42
CA LEU A 93 1.09 -4.10 -18.74
C LEU A 93 2.43 -4.11 -17.99
N ARG A 94 3.42 -3.35 -18.48
CA ARG A 94 4.76 -3.29 -17.86
C ARG A 94 4.81 -2.18 -16.80
N LEU A 95 5.35 -2.47 -15.62
CA LEU A 95 5.72 -1.41 -14.67
C LEU A 95 7.12 -0.89 -14.97
N ALA A 96 7.31 0.42 -14.97
CA ALA A 96 8.65 1.01 -14.92
C ALA A 96 9.30 0.71 -13.55
N ARG A 97 10.63 0.61 -13.54
CA ARG A 97 11.42 0.13 -12.39
C ARG A 97 11.23 0.94 -11.10
N ASP A 98 10.81 2.19 -11.21
CA ASP A 98 10.69 3.14 -10.09
C ASP A 98 9.24 3.52 -9.75
N VAL A 99 8.26 2.76 -10.23
CA VAL A 99 6.83 3.04 -9.97
C VAL A 99 6.27 2.08 -8.92
N ILE A 100 5.99 2.60 -7.74
CA ILE A 100 5.27 1.88 -6.68
C ILE A 100 3.78 2.20 -6.82
N VAL A 101 2.98 1.17 -7.09
CA VAL A 101 1.52 1.27 -7.15
C VAL A 101 0.96 0.81 -5.80
N HIS A 102 0.35 1.72 -5.04
CA HIS A 102 -0.37 1.35 -3.83
C HIS A 102 -1.82 1.05 -4.19
N GLN A 103 -2.18 -0.24 -4.22
CA GLN A 103 -3.50 -0.72 -4.62
C GLN A 103 -4.50 -0.68 -3.46
N THR A 104 -4.03 -0.76 -2.20
CA THR A 104 -4.92 -0.78 -1.03
C THR A 104 -4.45 0.16 0.09
N LEU A 105 -5.41 0.68 0.88
CA LEU A 105 -5.15 1.42 2.12
C LEU A 105 -4.20 0.64 3.05
N SER A 106 -4.32 -0.69 3.07
CA SER A 106 -3.46 -1.58 3.85
C SER A 106 -2.00 -1.54 3.37
N GLU A 107 -1.75 -1.47 2.06
CA GLU A 107 -0.38 -1.35 1.52
C GLU A 107 0.24 0.00 1.86
N ARG A 108 -0.52 1.09 1.74
CA ARG A 108 -0.06 2.44 2.15
C ARG A 108 0.27 2.49 3.63
N PHE A 109 -0.60 1.90 4.46
CA PHE A 109 -0.34 1.74 5.89
C PHE A 109 0.93 0.93 6.14
N LEU A 110 1.12 -0.19 5.44
CA LEU A 110 2.31 -1.04 5.63
C LEU A 110 3.61 -0.28 5.35
N GLU A 111 3.64 0.57 4.34
CA GLU A 111 4.81 1.39 4.08
C GLU A 111 5.06 2.45 5.15
N ALA A 112 4.01 3.18 5.55
CA ALA A 112 4.11 4.15 6.65
C ALA A 112 4.54 3.47 7.97
N PHE A 113 4.01 2.28 8.24
CA PHE A 113 4.39 1.45 9.38
C PHE A 113 5.88 1.05 9.32
N LYS A 114 6.36 0.57 8.16
CA LYS A 114 7.77 0.22 7.96
C LYS A 114 8.70 1.42 8.21
N GLN A 115 8.33 2.61 7.71
CA GLN A 115 9.10 3.84 7.92
C GLN A 115 9.10 4.26 9.40
N GLN A 116 7.96 4.22 10.07
CA GLN A 116 7.85 4.55 11.49
C GLN A 116 8.70 3.61 12.36
N VAL A 117 8.61 2.29 12.13
CA VAL A 117 9.40 1.29 12.87
C VAL A 117 10.89 1.47 12.64
N SER A 118 11.31 1.87 11.43
CA SER A 118 12.71 2.17 11.14
C SER A 118 13.22 3.38 11.93
N THR A 119 12.33 4.30 12.30
CA THR A 119 12.64 5.50 13.10
C THR A 119 12.73 5.20 14.60
N ASN A 120 12.08 4.15 15.08
CA ASN A 120 12.11 3.75 16.49
C ASN A 120 13.52 3.29 16.94
N GLY A 121 14.38 2.90 16.02
CA GLY A 121 15.75 2.47 16.30
C GLY A 121 15.84 1.04 16.84
N ALA A 122 16.84 0.78 17.69
CA ALA A 122 17.07 -0.54 18.27
C ALA A 122 16.34 -0.70 19.62
N PRO A 123 15.84 -1.91 19.94
CA PRO A 123 15.22 -2.17 21.24
C PRO A 123 16.27 -2.07 22.36
N GLU A 124 15.89 -1.49 23.50
CA GLU A 124 16.78 -1.34 24.67
C GLU A 124 17.22 -2.70 25.24
N VAL A 125 16.34 -3.70 25.17
CA VAL A 125 16.60 -5.06 25.63
C VAL A 125 16.59 -5.98 24.43
N MET A 126 17.76 -6.55 24.12
CA MET A 126 17.86 -7.60 23.13
C MET A 126 17.18 -8.87 23.66
N PRO A 127 16.32 -9.54 22.87
CA PRO A 127 15.77 -10.82 23.27
C PRO A 127 16.89 -11.85 23.42
N ASN A 128 16.84 -12.64 24.49
CA ASN A 128 17.75 -13.78 24.67
C ASN A 128 17.61 -14.69 23.43
N ASN A 129 18.74 -15.08 22.82
CA ASN A 129 18.83 -15.92 21.61
C ASN A 129 18.50 -15.23 20.27
N VAL A 130 19.05 -14.04 20.00
CA VAL A 130 19.01 -13.37 18.67
C VAL A 130 19.50 -14.28 17.52
N ALA A 131 20.37 -15.26 17.82
CA ALA A 131 20.91 -16.21 16.86
C ALA A 131 19.90 -17.30 16.41
N GLU A 132 18.91 -17.63 17.23
CA GLU A 132 17.93 -18.71 16.99
C GLU A 132 16.56 -18.16 16.55
N ARG A 133 16.57 -17.17 15.65
CA ARG A 133 15.33 -16.61 15.10
C ARG A 133 14.63 -17.63 14.21
N GLU A 134 13.50 -18.13 14.69
CA GLU A 134 12.57 -18.97 13.93
C GLU A 134 11.98 -18.21 12.73
N SER A 135 11.43 -18.95 11.78
CA SER A 135 10.63 -18.38 10.68
C SER A 135 9.39 -17.68 11.23
N CYS A 136 9.00 -16.58 10.59
CA CYS A 136 7.79 -15.83 10.90
C CYS A 136 6.57 -16.75 10.83
N ILE A 137 5.75 -16.77 11.88
CA ILE A 137 4.57 -17.65 11.95
C ILE A 137 3.44 -17.22 11.00
N GLY A 138 3.47 -15.97 10.52
CA GLY A 138 2.47 -15.44 9.61
C GLY A 138 2.71 -15.85 8.15
N CYS A 139 3.91 -15.62 7.62
CA CYS A 139 4.22 -15.89 6.21
C CYS A 139 5.08 -17.13 5.99
N MET A 140 5.75 -17.66 7.02
CA MET A 140 6.70 -18.78 6.96
C MET A 140 7.89 -18.61 6.00
N GLY A 141 7.98 -17.51 5.26
CA GLY A 141 9.00 -17.29 4.22
C GLY A 141 10.23 -16.51 4.67
N VAL A 142 10.15 -15.76 5.78
CA VAL A 142 11.27 -14.96 6.31
C VAL A 142 11.43 -15.20 7.81
N ARG A 143 12.59 -14.85 8.37
CA ARG A 143 12.83 -14.93 9.82
C ARG A 143 12.03 -13.87 10.58
N ALA A 144 11.65 -14.20 11.81
CA ALA A 144 11.03 -13.23 12.71
C ALA A 144 12.04 -12.14 13.10
N ASP A 145 11.72 -10.88 12.82
CA ASP A 145 12.61 -9.73 13.02
C ASP A 145 11.98 -8.60 13.82
N ILE A 146 10.85 -8.87 14.50
CA ILE A 146 10.13 -7.88 15.31
C ILE A 146 10.04 -8.29 16.78
N VAL A 147 10.34 -7.32 17.64
CA VAL A 147 10.08 -7.38 19.08
C VAL A 147 9.18 -6.22 19.50
N LEU A 148 8.34 -6.45 20.51
CA LEU A 148 7.48 -5.43 21.10
C LEU A 148 8.05 -5.05 22.47
N SER A 149 8.39 -3.78 22.65
CA SER A 149 8.90 -3.22 23.91
C SER A 149 8.22 -1.90 24.21
N LYS A 150 7.74 -1.68 25.43
CA LYS A 150 6.98 -0.47 25.76
C LYS A 150 7.92 0.73 25.92
N HIS A 151 7.95 1.60 24.92
CA HIS A 151 8.70 2.87 24.96
C HIS A 151 7.78 4.10 24.86
N CYS A 152 6.50 3.90 24.56
CA CYS A 152 5.55 5.00 24.53
C CYS A 152 5.29 5.58 25.93
N LEU A 153 5.11 6.90 25.97
CA LEU A 153 4.72 7.61 27.18
C LEU A 153 3.30 7.23 27.61
N PRO A 154 2.99 7.22 28.92
CA PRO A 154 1.64 7.03 29.41
C PRO A 154 0.70 8.07 28.78
N ARG A 155 -0.29 7.59 28.03
CA ARG A 155 -1.35 8.44 27.48
C ARG A 155 -2.46 8.58 28.51
N ALA A 156 -3.19 9.69 28.46
CA ALA A 156 -4.39 9.93 29.27
C ALA A 156 -5.58 9.07 28.79
N LEU A 157 -5.36 7.77 28.60
CA LEU A 157 -6.33 6.77 28.23
C LEU A 157 -6.69 5.92 29.45
N PRO A 158 -7.89 5.32 29.51
CA PRO A 158 -8.24 4.33 30.52
C PRO A 158 -7.17 3.24 30.60
N GLN A 159 -6.90 2.71 31.80
CA GLN A 159 -5.82 1.73 32.02
C GLN A 159 -5.95 0.48 31.13
N ALA A 160 -7.17 0.10 30.75
CA ALA A 160 -7.46 -1.00 29.82
C ALA A 160 -7.04 -0.72 28.35
N GLU A 161 -6.79 0.53 27.98
CA GLU A 161 -6.38 0.97 26.64
C GLU A 161 -4.92 1.42 26.58
N GLN A 162 -4.23 1.43 27.72
CA GLN A 162 -2.81 1.77 27.77
C GLN A 162 -1.95 0.63 27.25
N CYS A 163 -0.83 1.00 26.64
CA CYS A 163 0.17 0.05 26.18
C CYS A 163 0.87 -0.62 27.37
N GLN A 164 1.12 -1.91 27.22
CA GLN A 164 1.67 -2.79 28.25
C GLN A 164 2.98 -3.42 27.76
N GLN A 165 3.89 -3.73 28.69
CA GLN A 165 5.14 -4.41 28.35
C GLN A 165 4.84 -5.82 27.83
N CYS A 166 5.39 -6.15 26.67
CA CYS A 166 5.33 -7.49 26.09
C CYS A 166 6.60 -8.28 26.43
N TYR A 167 6.44 -9.56 26.73
CA TYR A 167 7.55 -10.50 27.02
C TYR A 167 7.55 -11.70 26.06
N CYS A 168 6.83 -11.60 24.94
CA CYS A 168 6.82 -12.67 23.94
C CYS A 168 8.15 -12.72 23.19
N ARG A 169 8.58 -13.93 22.84
CA ARG A 169 9.69 -14.14 21.91
C ARG A 169 9.35 -13.56 20.51
N PRO A 170 10.34 -13.05 19.75
CA PRO A 170 10.15 -12.62 18.37
C PRO A 170 9.66 -13.79 17.51
N MET A 171 8.44 -13.70 16.97
CA MET A 171 7.84 -14.73 16.11
C MET A 171 7.27 -14.20 14.79
N TRP A 172 7.34 -12.88 14.58
CA TRP A 172 6.71 -12.20 13.46
C TRP A 172 7.74 -11.38 12.70
N CYS A 173 7.56 -11.27 11.40
CA CYS A 173 8.30 -10.32 10.58
C CYS A 173 7.59 -8.96 10.51
N LEU A 174 8.32 -7.92 10.09
CA LEU A 174 7.82 -6.56 9.94
C LEU A 174 6.52 -6.47 9.14
N GLU A 175 6.44 -7.20 8.02
CA GLU A 175 5.26 -7.16 7.17
C GLU A 175 4.04 -7.81 7.79
N CYS A 176 4.21 -9.01 8.37
CA CYS A 176 3.09 -9.71 8.99
C CYS A 176 2.61 -8.98 10.26
N MET A 177 3.52 -8.36 11.01
CA MET A 177 3.14 -7.52 12.16
C MET A 177 2.36 -6.29 11.70
N GLY A 178 2.80 -5.61 10.65
CA GLY A 178 2.06 -4.47 10.08
C GLY A 178 0.68 -4.88 9.56
N LYS A 179 0.56 -6.03 8.88
CA LYS A 179 -0.73 -6.55 8.39
C LYS A 179 -1.66 -6.87 9.55
N TRP A 180 -1.12 -7.47 10.61
CA TRP A 180 -1.87 -7.71 11.84
C TRP A 180 -2.37 -6.41 12.45
N PHE A 181 -1.49 -5.42 12.61
CA PHE A 181 -1.84 -4.12 13.17
C PHE A 181 -3.00 -3.48 12.40
N ALA A 182 -2.88 -3.41 11.06
CA ALA A 182 -3.91 -2.86 10.17
C ALA A 182 -5.26 -3.57 10.33
N SER A 183 -5.25 -4.91 10.42
CA SER A 183 -6.48 -5.71 10.57
C SER A 183 -7.26 -5.46 11.86
N ARG A 184 -6.61 -4.85 12.86
CA ARG A 184 -7.21 -4.54 14.17
C ARG A 184 -7.66 -3.09 14.30
N GLN A 185 -7.47 -2.27 13.27
CA GLN A 185 -7.90 -0.88 13.26
C GLN A 185 -9.33 -0.71 12.75
N ASN A 186 -9.93 0.44 13.10
CA ASN A 186 -11.22 0.82 12.57
C ASN A 186 -11.09 1.19 11.08
N GLN A 187 -11.69 0.39 10.19
CA GLN A 187 -11.62 0.65 8.74
C GLN A 187 -12.37 1.92 8.30
N GLN A 188 -13.23 2.47 9.16
CA GLN A 188 -13.95 3.71 8.90
C GLN A 188 -13.12 4.97 9.21
N GLU A 189 -12.03 4.86 9.97
CA GLU A 189 -11.19 5.99 10.41
C GLU A 189 -9.69 5.73 10.13
N PRO A 190 -9.30 5.62 8.84
CA PRO A 190 -7.93 5.31 8.42
C PRO A 190 -6.86 6.27 8.92
N GLU A 191 -7.21 7.54 9.10
CA GLU A 191 -6.32 8.60 9.60
C GLU A 191 -5.84 8.34 11.03
N SER A 192 -6.62 7.59 11.82
CA SER A 192 -6.31 7.26 13.20
C SER A 192 -5.41 6.03 13.35
N TRP A 193 -5.15 5.27 12.27
CA TRP A 193 -4.37 4.03 12.35
C TRP A 193 -2.97 4.30 12.89
N MET A 194 -2.36 5.38 12.38
CA MET A 194 -1.24 6.19 12.93
C MET A 194 -1.04 6.11 14.44
N SER A 195 -2.07 6.56 15.13
CA SER A 195 -2.05 6.89 16.55
C SER A 195 -2.69 5.81 17.41
N SER A 196 -3.30 4.79 16.80
CA SER A 196 -4.05 3.75 17.48
C SER A 196 -3.15 2.68 18.11
N THR A 197 -3.78 1.69 18.75
CA THR A 197 -3.10 0.56 19.39
C THR A 197 -3.60 -0.76 18.81
N ALA A 198 -2.81 -1.82 18.97
CA ALA A 198 -3.21 -3.16 18.62
C ALA A 198 -2.81 -4.15 19.73
N PRO A 199 -3.54 -5.26 19.90
CA PRO A 199 -3.12 -6.32 20.81
C PRO A 199 -2.04 -7.20 20.17
N CYS A 200 -1.05 -7.62 20.95
CA CYS A 200 -0.06 -8.62 20.53
C CYS A 200 -0.77 -9.90 20.06
N PRO A 201 -0.41 -10.48 18.89
CA PRO A 201 -1.02 -11.71 18.41
C PRO A 201 -0.91 -12.90 19.37
N THR A 202 0.11 -12.89 20.25
CA THR A 202 0.44 -13.99 21.15
C THR A 202 -0.11 -13.79 22.56
N CYS A 203 0.27 -12.69 23.24
CA CYS A 203 -0.12 -12.43 24.63
C CYS A 203 -1.24 -11.41 24.79
N ARG A 204 -1.71 -10.78 23.70
CA ARG A 204 -2.71 -9.72 23.68
C ARG A 204 -2.36 -8.43 24.44
N ALA A 205 -1.12 -8.30 24.94
CA ALA A 205 -0.61 -7.03 25.47
C ALA A 205 -0.80 -5.92 24.41
N LYS A 206 -1.43 -4.81 24.81
CA LYS A 206 -1.65 -3.67 23.90
C LYS A 206 -0.32 -2.97 23.63
N PHE A 207 -0.09 -2.61 22.38
CA PHE A 207 1.09 -1.88 21.94
C PHE A 207 0.70 -0.85 20.87
N CYS A 208 1.51 0.20 20.73
CA CYS A 208 1.42 1.18 19.65
C CYS A 208 2.63 1.08 18.72
N MET A 209 2.66 1.89 17.66
CA MET A 209 3.77 1.85 16.69
C MET A 209 5.13 2.18 17.29
N ILE A 210 5.19 3.03 18.32
CA ILE A 210 6.43 3.41 19.01
C ILE A 210 7.03 2.21 19.76
N ASP A 211 6.19 1.23 20.12
CA ASP A 211 6.61 0.05 20.88
C ASP A 211 7.11 -1.09 19.99
N VAL A 212 7.15 -0.90 18.67
CA VAL A 212 7.56 -1.93 17.70
C VAL A 212 9.01 -1.69 17.28
N PHE A 213 9.86 -2.68 17.48
CA PHE A 213 11.29 -2.59 17.17
C PHE A 213 11.73 -3.71 16.24
N LYS A 214 12.63 -3.36 15.31
CA LYS A 214 13.25 -4.32 14.40
C LYS A 214 14.59 -4.80 14.97
N ILE A 215 14.89 -6.10 14.83
CA ILE A 215 16.12 -6.78 15.30
C ILE A 215 16.94 -7.40 14.17
#